data_AF-A0A661HPE0-F1
#
_entry.id   AF-A0A661HPE0-F1
#
_cell.length_a   1.000
_cell.length_b   1.000
_cell.length_c   1.000
_cell.angle_alpha   90.00
_cell.angle_beta   90.00
_cell.angle_gamma   90.00
#
_symmetry.space_group_name_H-M   'P 1'
#
loop_
_entity.id
_entity.type
_entity.pdbx_description
1 polymer ?
#
loop_
_entity_poly.entity_id
_entity_poly.type
_entity_poly.pdbx_seq_one_letter_code
_entity_poly.pdbx_strand_id
1 'polypeptide(L)'
;MEQQDLNKRLLLALALSFFVFIGYSYFFPPAKPMEETKQTTSTSTTHQTPTVDTASNTNMVTPNAVSNTSSAAPVQSALPSLVTVKADHYLMSIDEFGRIAQMELLEAKYHDDEGNNLKILDVNEVKPLEVRFSDVKLNEEAFKTPYVNAGSAVVNVSDDTQTVTLTQTLSSLTLTKEITFKPSGEYSVHVTTSTSAPYFITPGHRPVADQSMYMLVRGALVKGADDIINTIEDGDAEGYEKFPNAKIASSFDRYVASIFYDFDKGLNVSILQEKNADPLIFVQGTEDMTFGAYIGPKEEKTLRAINPELTDAIEFGWFSFLSKPFFKVLIWIHDYIGNWGWAIILFTLLVKLVLFPLSYKGMMSMQKLKDLAPKMKEIKEKYKGDPAKMNAQMMEMYKKHGANPMGGCLPLILQIPVFFALYRVLL
;
A
#
# COMPACT_ATOMS: atom_id res chain seq x y z
N MET A 1 8.24 19.02 51.16
CA MET A 1 7.22 19.46 50.17
C MET A 1 7.56 19.03 48.73
N GLU A 2 8.84 18.89 48.36
CA GLU A 2 9.28 18.41 47.03
C GLU A 2 8.76 17.02 46.63
N GLN A 3 8.79 16.06 47.56
CA GLN A 3 8.40 14.67 47.26
C GLN A 3 6.90 14.52 46.95
N GLN A 4 6.08 15.40 47.52
CA GLN A 4 4.64 15.43 47.27
C GLN A 4 4.31 16.04 45.89
N ASP A 5 5.13 16.98 45.42
CA ASP A 5 4.98 17.62 44.09
C ASP A 5 5.49 16.69 42.98
N LEU A 6 6.54 15.90 43.26
CA LEU A 6 7.03 14.84 42.37
C LEU A 6 5.98 13.74 42.19
N ASN A 7 5.37 13.27 43.28
CA ASN A 7 4.31 12.25 43.22
C ASN A 7 3.07 12.75 42.46
N LYS A 8 2.73 14.04 42.57
CA LYS A 8 1.63 14.65 41.80
C LYS A 8 1.94 14.72 40.31
N ARG A 9 3.17 15.10 39.92
CA ARG A 9 3.59 15.12 38.51
C ARG A 9 3.64 13.72 37.91
N LEU A 10 4.08 12.73 38.69
CA LEU A 10 4.07 11.34 38.30
C LEU A 10 2.63 10.85 38.07
N LEU A 11 1.71 11.11 39.01
CA LEU A 11 0.29 10.79 38.88
C LEU A 11 -0.35 11.46 37.67
N LEU A 12 -0.01 12.71 37.40
CA LEU A 12 -0.57 13.47 36.27
C LEU A 12 -0.02 12.97 34.93
N ALA A 13 1.26 12.59 34.87
CA ALA A 13 1.87 11.94 33.71
C ALA A 13 1.28 10.54 33.45
N LEU A 14 0.99 9.79 34.51
CA LEU A 14 0.39 8.45 34.43
C LEU A 14 -1.08 8.53 34.00
N ALA A 15 -1.82 9.53 34.46
CA ALA A 15 -3.16 9.82 33.98
C ALA A 15 -3.16 10.26 32.50
N LEU A 16 -2.22 11.14 32.11
CA LEU A 16 -2.08 11.56 30.71
C LEU A 16 -1.68 10.41 29.79
N SER A 17 -0.75 9.54 30.22
CA SER A 17 -0.40 8.35 29.44
C SER A 17 -1.61 7.42 29.31
N PHE A 18 -2.43 7.27 30.35
CA PHE A 18 -3.64 6.46 30.30
C PHE A 18 -4.67 7.02 29.31
N PHE A 19 -4.89 8.34 29.26
CA PHE A 19 -5.77 8.96 28.26
C PHE A 19 -5.21 8.86 26.84
N VAL A 20 -3.88 8.98 26.67
CA VAL A 20 -3.23 8.73 25.38
C VAL A 20 -3.40 7.28 24.96
N PHE A 21 -3.25 6.32 25.87
CA PHE A 21 -3.46 4.90 25.59
C PHE A 21 -4.92 4.55 25.32
N ILE A 22 -5.89 5.17 25.99
CA ILE A 22 -7.32 5.01 25.70
C ILE A 22 -7.67 5.61 24.34
N GLY A 23 -7.19 6.83 24.05
CA GLY A 23 -7.37 7.43 22.73
C GLY A 23 -6.72 6.56 21.65
N TYR A 24 -5.50 6.08 21.90
CA TYR A 24 -4.79 5.17 21.01
C TYR A 24 -5.56 3.86 20.82
N SER A 25 -6.03 3.20 21.86
CA SER A 25 -6.79 1.94 21.76
C SER A 25 -8.22 2.10 21.21
N TYR A 26 -8.78 3.31 21.26
CA TYR A 26 -10.07 3.63 20.62
C TYR A 26 -9.92 3.84 19.11
N PHE A 27 -8.84 4.50 18.67
CA PHE A 27 -8.54 4.69 17.24
C PHE A 27 -7.77 3.50 16.63
N PHE A 28 -7.12 2.68 17.46
CA PHE A 28 -6.30 1.51 17.09
C PHE A 28 -6.54 0.36 18.07
N PRO A 29 -7.70 -0.33 18.00
CA PRO A 29 -8.00 -1.44 18.89
C PRO A 29 -6.95 -2.56 18.76
N PRO A 30 -6.42 -3.12 19.87
CA PRO A 30 -5.49 -4.24 19.78
C PRO A 30 -6.19 -5.44 19.12
N ALA A 31 -5.46 -6.13 18.23
CA ALA A 31 -5.93 -7.38 17.65
C ALA A 31 -6.42 -8.32 18.77
N LYS A 32 -7.60 -8.91 18.59
CA LYS A 32 -8.16 -9.86 19.56
C LYS A 32 -7.12 -10.94 19.85
N PRO A 33 -6.85 -11.29 21.12
CA PRO A 33 -5.94 -12.38 21.45
C PRO A 33 -6.42 -13.63 20.73
N MET A 34 -5.55 -14.17 19.87
CA MET A 34 -5.78 -15.43 19.18
C MET A 34 -5.81 -16.52 20.25
N GLU A 35 -7.00 -17.06 20.52
CA GLU A 35 -7.12 -18.28 21.33
C GLU A 35 -6.32 -19.38 20.62
N GLU A 36 -5.34 -19.95 21.32
CA GLU A 36 -4.64 -21.16 20.92
C GLU A 36 -5.66 -22.29 20.75
N THR A 37 -6.15 -22.46 19.52
CA THR A 37 -6.89 -23.65 19.14
C THR A 37 -5.93 -24.56 18.41
N LYS A 38 -5.61 -25.68 19.07
CA LYS A 38 -4.84 -26.80 18.55
C LYS A 38 -5.19 -27.09 17.09
N GLN A 39 -4.13 -27.21 16.28
CA GLN A 39 -4.13 -27.71 14.92
C GLN A 39 -5.20 -28.78 14.66
N THR A 40 -6.07 -28.52 13.70
CA THR A 40 -6.58 -29.57 12.81
C THR A 40 -6.49 -29.03 11.40
N THR A 41 -5.53 -29.55 10.66
CA THR A 41 -5.24 -29.24 9.25
C THR A 41 -6.45 -29.54 8.39
N SER A 42 -6.90 -28.58 7.59
CA SER A 42 -7.84 -28.79 6.49
C SER A 42 -7.46 -27.83 5.36
N THR A 43 -6.66 -28.33 4.43
CA THR A 43 -6.27 -27.65 3.20
C THR A 43 -7.29 -28.03 2.13
N SER A 44 -8.07 -27.05 1.67
CA SER A 44 -8.71 -27.06 0.35
C SER A 44 -8.86 -25.60 -0.06
N THR A 45 -7.86 -25.07 -0.75
CA THR A 45 -7.92 -23.75 -1.38
C THR A 45 -8.78 -23.87 -2.63
N THR A 46 -10.10 -23.73 -2.47
CA THR A 46 -10.96 -23.43 -3.61
C THR A 46 -10.62 -21.99 -4.01
N HIS A 47 -9.91 -21.81 -5.12
CA HIS A 47 -9.65 -20.49 -5.69
C HIS A 47 -11.00 -19.86 -6.07
N GLN A 48 -11.51 -18.97 -5.23
CA GLN A 48 -12.77 -18.27 -5.50
C GLN A 48 -12.55 -17.31 -6.67
N THR A 49 -13.45 -17.34 -7.63
CA THR A 49 -13.49 -16.36 -8.73
C THR A 49 -14.51 -15.28 -8.35
N PRO A 50 -14.21 -13.99 -8.55
CA PRO A 50 -15.21 -12.94 -8.33
C PRO A 50 -16.50 -13.21 -9.10
N THR A 51 -17.65 -12.86 -8.52
CA THR A 51 -18.94 -13.04 -9.17
C THR A 51 -19.23 -11.89 -10.14
N VAL A 52 -19.74 -12.24 -11.33
CA VAL A 52 -20.25 -11.26 -12.30
C VAL A 52 -21.60 -10.76 -11.80
N ASP A 53 -21.77 -9.45 -11.57
CA ASP A 53 -23.09 -8.89 -11.28
C ASP A 53 -23.93 -8.89 -12.56
N THR A 54 -24.79 -9.89 -12.71
CA THR A 54 -26.01 -9.75 -13.50
C THR A 54 -27.15 -9.63 -12.51
N ALA A 55 -27.77 -8.46 -12.43
CA ALA A 55 -28.84 -8.19 -11.47
C ALA A 55 -29.96 -9.24 -11.56
N SER A 56 -30.17 -10.05 -10.52
CA SER A 56 -31.47 -10.58 -10.06
C SER A 56 -31.33 -11.50 -8.83
N ASN A 57 -32.21 -11.28 -7.85
CA ASN A 57 -32.38 -12.01 -6.58
C ASN A 57 -32.62 -13.53 -6.74
N THR A 58 -32.01 -14.39 -5.91
CA THR A 58 -32.65 -15.22 -4.83
C THR A 58 -31.81 -16.42 -4.36
N ASN A 59 -31.74 -16.58 -3.03
CA ASN A 59 -31.71 -17.77 -2.16
C ASN A 59 -30.62 -18.87 -2.21
N MET A 60 -29.98 -19.03 -1.03
CA MET A 60 -29.32 -20.19 -0.42
C MET A 60 -29.89 -21.57 -0.76
N VAL A 61 -29.01 -22.57 -0.99
CA VAL A 61 -29.04 -23.94 -0.43
C VAL A 61 -27.63 -24.58 -0.49
N THR A 62 -27.13 -25.12 0.63
CA THR A 62 -26.00 -26.08 0.78
C THR A 62 -26.44 -27.52 0.49
N PRO A 63 -25.55 -28.46 0.04
CA PRO A 63 -25.14 -29.53 0.95
C PRO A 63 -23.78 -30.25 0.70
N ASN A 64 -23.17 -30.67 1.82
CA ASN A 64 -22.52 -31.95 2.19
C ASN A 64 -21.39 -32.64 1.38
N ALA A 65 -20.46 -33.15 2.19
CA ALA A 65 -19.17 -33.80 1.94
C ALA A 65 -19.21 -35.27 1.49
N VAL A 66 -18.16 -35.72 0.77
CA VAL A 66 -17.64 -37.11 0.74
C VAL A 66 -16.11 -37.11 0.49
N SER A 67 -15.46 -38.20 0.90
CA SER A 67 -14.11 -38.39 1.44
C SER A 67 -13.00 -38.88 0.48
N ASN A 68 -11.73 -38.67 0.92
CA ASN A 68 -10.48 -39.46 0.70
C ASN A 68 -9.86 -39.48 -0.72
N THR A 69 -8.55 -39.47 -0.99
CA THR A 69 -7.31 -39.92 -0.29
C THR A 69 -6.09 -39.10 -0.76
N SER A 70 -5.22 -38.70 0.17
CA SER A 70 -3.96 -38.00 -0.08
C SER A 70 -2.73 -38.92 0.05
N SER A 71 -1.80 -38.83 -0.90
CA SER A 71 -0.42 -39.31 -0.79
C SER A 71 0.51 -38.15 -1.11
N ALA A 72 1.43 -37.83 -0.20
CA ALA A 72 2.39 -36.75 -0.30
C ALA A 72 3.81 -37.32 -0.31
N ALA A 73 4.67 -36.76 -1.16
CA ALA A 73 6.14 -36.74 -1.05
C ALA A 73 6.69 -35.62 -2.00
N PRO A 74 7.97 -35.22 -1.93
CA PRO A 74 8.43 -34.01 -1.25
C PRO A 74 9.08 -32.94 -2.18
N VAL A 75 9.46 -31.84 -1.53
CA VAL A 75 10.07 -30.56 -1.93
C VAL A 75 11.16 -30.58 -3.02
N GLN A 76 11.15 -29.49 -3.82
CA GLN A 76 12.26 -28.85 -4.54
C GLN A 76 12.40 -29.12 -6.04
N SER A 77 11.84 -28.22 -6.86
CA SER A 77 12.41 -27.86 -8.16
C SER A 77 11.87 -26.48 -8.55
N ALA A 78 12.75 -25.61 -9.08
CA ALA A 78 12.33 -24.36 -9.70
C ALA A 78 11.22 -24.67 -10.72
N LEU A 79 10.09 -23.98 -10.61
CA LEU A 79 9.00 -24.14 -11.58
C LEU A 79 9.59 -23.95 -12.99
N PRO A 80 9.33 -24.86 -13.95
CA PRO A 80 9.81 -24.68 -15.31
C PRO A 80 9.24 -23.38 -15.87
N SER A 81 10.11 -22.42 -16.22
CA SER A 81 9.69 -21.18 -16.85
C SER A 81 9.41 -21.42 -18.33
N LEU A 82 8.22 -21.00 -18.77
CA LEU A 82 7.82 -21.01 -20.18
C LEU A 82 8.56 -19.93 -20.97
N VAL A 83 8.76 -18.76 -20.34
CA VAL A 83 9.50 -17.62 -20.91
C VAL A 83 10.34 -16.95 -19.83
N THR A 84 11.54 -16.52 -20.20
CA THR A 84 12.41 -15.67 -19.38
C THR A 84 12.66 -14.35 -20.12
N VAL A 85 12.27 -13.24 -19.51
CA VAL A 85 12.50 -11.88 -20.04
C VAL A 85 13.67 -11.26 -19.29
N LYS A 86 14.70 -10.84 -20.04
CA LYS A 86 15.93 -10.22 -19.53
C LYS A 86 15.95 -8.75 -19.90
N ALA A 87 16.18 -7.88 -18.92
CA ALA A 87 16.48 -6.47 -19.11
C ALA A 87 17.74 -6.11 -18.31
N ASP A 88 18.21 -4.87 -18.44
CA ASP A 88 19.38 -4.39 -17.69
C ASP A 88 19.12 -4.31 -16.17
N HIS A 89 17.87 -4.01 -15.79
CA HIS A 89 17.51 -3.76 -14.38
C HIS A 89 16.65 -4.85 -13.76
N TYR A 90 16.16 -5.80 -14.56
CA TYR A 90 15.31 -6.87 -14.04
C TYR A 90 15.43 -8.18 -14.82
N LEU A 91 15.09 -9.27 -14.13
CA LEU A 91 14.86 -10.60 -14.70
C LEU A 91 13.45 -11.05 -14.36
N MET A 92 12.64 -11.34 -15.38
CA MET A 92 11.27 -11.80 -15.18
C MET A 92 11.11 -13.21 -15.74
N SER A 93 10.39 -14.07 -15.01
CA SER A 93 10.03 -15.41 -15.47
C SER A 93 8.53 -15.56 -15.57
N ILE A 94 8.07 -16.24 -16.61
CA ILE A 94 6.67 -16.59 -16.84
C ILE A 94 6.55 -18.11 -16.72
N ASP A 95 5.61 -18.61 -15.93
CA ASP A 95 5.38 -20.06 -15.80
C ASP A 95 4.51 -20.64 -16.93
N GLU A 96 4.39 -21.97 -16.95
CA GLU A 96 3.58 -22.69 -17.94
C GLU A 96 2.10 -22.29 -17.97
N PHE A 97 1.59 -21.62 -16.93
CA PHE A 97 0.21 -21.12 -16.86
C PHE A 97 0.10 -19.65 -17.28
N GLY A 98 1.15 -19.09 -17.90
CA GLY A 98 1.15 -17.75 -18.45
C GLY A 98 1.05 -16.65 -17.38
N ARG A 99 1.59 -16.92 -16.18
CA ARG A 99 1.64 -16.00 -15.04
C ARG A 99 3.07 -15.52 -14.83
N ILE A 100 3.24 -14.29 -14.34
CA ILE A 100 4.56 -13.81 -13.92
C ILE A 100 4.95 -14.58 -12.66
N ALA A 101 5.88 -15.52 -12.79
CA ALA A 101 6.27 -16.44 -11.74
C ALA A 101 7.27 -15.82 -10.77
N GLN A 102 8.14 -14.94 -11.26
CA GLN A 102 9.09 -14.19 -10.46
C GLN A 102 9.52 -12.92 -11.19
N MET A 103 9.82 -11.87 -10.42
CA MET A 103 10.49 -10.65 -10.85
C MET A 103 11.69 -10.43 -9.94
N GLU A 104 12.89 -10.43 -10.52
CA GLU A 104 14.15 -10.17 -9.80
C GLU A 104 14.68 -8.78 -10.16
N LEU A 105 15.08 -8.00 -9.16
CA LEU A 105 15.68 -6.69 -9.35
C LEU A 105 17.21 -6.81 -9.34
N LEU A 106 17.85 -6.33 -10.41
CA LEU A 106 19.28 -6.58 -10.68
C LEU A 106 20.22 -5.46 -10.23
N GLU A 107 19.67 -4.31 -9.81
CA GLU A 107 20.52 -3.22 -9.33
C GLU A 107 21.11 -3.54 -7.97
N ALA A 108 22.38 -3.20 -7.76
CA ALA A 108 23.12 -3.50 -6.52
C ALA A 108 22.44 -2.98 -5.24
N LYS A 109 21.65 -1.92 -5.33
CA LYS A 109 20.87 -1.36 -4.20
C LYS A 109 19.76 -2.30 -3.70
N TYR A 110 19.42 -3.33 -4.47
CA TYR A 110 18.42 -4.35 -4.16
C TYR A 110 19.04 -5.69 -3.82
N HIS A 111 20.36 -5.83 -3.76
CA HIS A 111 20.93 -7.11 -3.35
C HIS A 111 20.67 -7.36 -1.86
N ASP A 112 20.37 -8.60 -1.51
CA ASP A 112 20.31 -9.02 -0.11
C ASP A 112 21.71 -9.04 0.54
N ASP A 113 21.76 -9.32 1.84
CA ASP A 113 23.02 -9.40 2.60
C ASP A 113 23.99 -10.47 2.06
N GLU A 114 23.49 -11.42 1.27
CA GLU A 114 24.26 -12.50 0.63
C GLU A 114 24.69 -12.13 -0.81
N GLY A 115 24.24 -10.99 -1.33
CA GLY A 115 24.53 -10.51 -2.68
C GLY A 115 23.61 -11.07 -3.77
N ASN A 116 22.52 -11.76 -3.42
CA ASN A 116 21.55 -12.24 -4.39
C ASN A 116 20.60 -11.12 -4.81
N ASN A 117 20.07 -11.22 -6.04
CA ASN A 117 19.02 -10.32 -6.52
C ASN A 117 17.76 -10.44 -5.66
N LEU A 118 17.13 -9.30 -5.35
CA LEU A 118 15.84 -9.31 -4.66
C LEU A 118 14.75 -9.87 -5.55
N LYS A 119 14.09 -10.91 -5.06
CA LYS A 119 12.90 -11.54 -5.64
C LYS A 119 11.65 -10.96 -4.97
N ILE A 120 10.78 -10.35 -5.75
CA ILE A 120 9.66 -9.57 -5.20
C ILE A 120 8.32 -10.31 -5.23
N LEU A 121 8.22 -11.52 -5.77
CA LEU A 121 7.00 -12.31 -5.75
C LEU A 121 7.14 -13.55 -4.85
N ASP A 122 6.15 -13.77 -3.99
CA ASP A 122 6.05 -15.00 -3.20
C ASP A 122 5.65 -16.17 -4.10
N VAL A 123 6.28 -17.32 -3.87
CA VAL A 123 6.09 -18.53 -4.68
C VAL A 123 4.77 -19.25 -4.39
N ASN A 124 4.16 -19.00 -3.23
CA ASN A 124 2.92 -19.65 -2.78
C ASN A 124 1.67 -18.79 -2.98
N GLU A 125 1.85 -17.54 -3.39
CA GLU A 125 0.76 -16.59 -3.57
C GLU A 125 0.26 -16.52 -5.01
N VAL A 126 -0.95 -15.97 -5.18
CA VAL A 126 -1.52 -15.74 -6.51
C VAL A 126 -0.62 -14.78 -7.30
N LYS A 127 -0.25 -15.20 -8.50
CA LYS A 127 0.73 -14.51 -9.34
C LYS A 127 0.09 -13.49 -10.28
N PRO A 128 0.82 -12.43 -10.68
CA PRO A 128 0.36 -11.51 -11.71
C PRO A 128 0.03 -12.23 -13.03
N LEU A 129 -0.97 -11.72 -13.74
CA LEU A 129 -1.52 -12.26 -14.99
C LEU A 129 -2.19 -13.63 -14.88
N GLU A 130 -2.46 -14.13 -13.68
CA GLU A 130 -3.38 -15.26 -13.52
C GLU A 130 -4.77 -14.88 -14.05
N VAL A 131 -5.34 -15.78 -14.87
CA VAL A 131 -6.68 -15.62 -15.44
C VAL A 131 -7.60 -16.64 -14.80
N ARG A 132 -8.79 -16.20 -14.38
CA ARG A 132 -9.86 -17.04 -13.85
C ARG A 132 -11.12 -16.85 -14.69
N PHE A 133 -11.71 -17.94 -15.15
CA PHE A 133 -12.97 -17.89 -15.89
C PHE A 133 -14.17 -17.91 -14.95
N SER A 134 -15.25 -17.23 -15.33
CA SER A 134 -16.51 -17.26 -14.57
C SER A 134 -17.21 -18.62 -14.64
N ASP A 135 -17.06 -19.33 -15.76
CA ASP A 135 -17.56 -20.71 -15.90
C ASP A 135 -16.63 -21.66 -15.13
N VAL A 136 -17.21 -22.39 -14.17
CA VAL A 136 -16.45 -23.26 -13.24
C VAL A 136 -15.70 -24.38 -13.97
N LYS A 137 -16.31 -25.00 -14.98
CA LYS A 137 -15.69 -26.13 -15.69
C LYS A 137 -14.54 -25.64 -16.57
N LEU A 138 -14.76 -24.54 -17.28
CA LEU A 138 -13.74 -23.89 -18.09
C LEU A 138 -12.58 -23.41 -17.22
N ASN A 139 -12.88 -22.86 -16.04
CA ASN A 139 -11.87 -22.43 -15.09
C ASN A 139 -11.03 -23.62 -14.58
N GLU A 140 -11.67 -24.70 -14.14
CA GLU A 140 -10.97 -25.92 -13.71
C GLU A 140 -10.09 -26.53 -14.81
N GLU A 141 -10.52 -26.45 -16.07
CA GLU A 141 -9.73 -26.86 -17.24
C GLU A 141 -8.54 -25.94 -17.46
N ALA A 142 -8.73 -24.62 -17.38
CA ALA A 142 -7.67 -23.62 -17.55
C ALA A 142 -6.55 -23.76 -16.52
N PHE A 143 -6.85 -24.13 -15.27
CA PHE A 143 -5.85 -24.40 -14.24
C PHE A 143 -5.05 -25.70 -14.44
N LYS A 144 -5.43 -26.54 -15.41
CA LYS A 144 -4.76 -27.82 -15.73
C LYS A 144 -4.11 -27.81 -17.11
N THR A 145 -4.39 -26.80 -17.92
CA THR A 145 -3.96 -26.73 -19.32
C THR A 145 -2.86 -25.68 -19.47
N PRO A 146 -1.61 -26.05 -19.80
CA PRO A 146 -0.53 -25.07 -19.96
C PRO A 146 -0.73 -24.22 -21.22
N TYR A 147 -0.14 -23.02 -21.20
CA TYR A 147 0.02 -22.18 -22.37
C TYR A 147 1.15 -22.68 -23.24
N VAL A 148 1.03 -22.44 -24.54
CA VAL A 148 2.08 -22.62 -25.53
C VAL A 148 2.65 -21.26 -25.88
N ASN A 149 3.98 -21.13 -25.82
CA ASN A 149 4.70 -19.98 -26.33
C ASN A 149 4.98 -20.17 -27.82
N ALA A 150 4.54 -19.22 -28.66
CA ALA A 150 4.83 -19.24 -30.09
C ALA A 150 6.25 -18.72 -30.44
N GLY A 151 6.89 -18.01 -29.50
CA GLY A 151 8.16 -17.33 -29.69
C GLY A 151 9.36 -17.98 -29.00
N SER A 152 10.40 -17.18 -28.74
CA SER A 152 11.60 -17.62 -28.02
C SER A 152 11.33 -17.80 -26.53
N ALA A 153 11.93 -18.84 -25.91
CA ALA A 153 11.85 -19.06 -24.46
C ALA A 153 12.67 -18.03 -23.65
N VAL A 154 13.60 -17.33 -24.29
CA VAL A 154 14.37 -16.23 -23.69
C VAL A 154 14.22 -15.00 -24.57
N VAL A 155 13.82 -13.89 -23.97
CA VAL A 155 13.57 -12.61 -24.64
C VAL A 155 14.44 -11.54 -23.97
N ASN A 156 15.13 -10.72 -24.76
CA ASN A 156 15.95 -9.62 -24.25
C ASN A 156 15.26 -8.29 -24.60
N VAL A 157 15.03 -7.45 -23.58
CA VAL A 157 14.37 -6.15 -23.67
C VAL A 157 15.23 -5.02 -23.09
N SER A 158 16.56 -5.16 -23.09
CA SER A 158 17.47 -4.10 -22.66
C SER A 158 17.40 -2.87 -23.56
N ASP A 159 17.41 -3.07 -24.88
CA ASP A 159 17.49 -1.97 -25.87
C ASP A 159 16.16 -1.71 -26.58
N ASP A 160 15.29 -2.71 -26.70
CA ASP A 160 14.07 -2.66 -27.51
C ASP A 160 12.89 -3.36 -26.82
N THR A 161 11.68 -3.00 -27.24
CA THR A 161 10.46 -3.67 -26.78
C THR A 161 10.31 -5.03 -27.46
N GLN A 162 9.84 -6.04 -26.73
CA GLN A 162 9.59 -7.37 -27.28
C GLN A 162 8.23 -7.91 -26.89
N THR A 163 7.58 -8.59 -27.82
CA THR A 163 6.26 -9.20 -27.63
C THR A 163 6.37 -10.71 -27.46
N VAL A 164 5.68 -11.23 -26.45
CA VAL A 164 5.51 -12.66 -26.19
C VAL A 164 4.04 -13.01 -26.40
N THR A 165 3.78 -13.99 -27.27
CA THR A 165 2.43 -14.50 -27.52
C THR A 165 2.27 -15.86 -26.88
N LEU A 166 1.38 -15.94 -25.90
CA LEU A 166 1.03 -17.16 -25.17
C LEU A 166 -0.38 -17.59 -25.54
N THR A 167 -0.56 -18.85 -25.96
CA THR A 167 -1.87 -19.39 -26.36
C THR A 167 -2.24 -20.59 -25.52
N GLN A 168 -3.43 -20.57 -24.92
CA GLN A 168 -4.02 -21.68 -24.19
C GLN A 168 -5.27 -22.16 -24.94
N THR A 169 -5.20 -23.36 -25.52
CA THR A 169 -6.32 -23.99 -26.21
C THR A 169 -7.10 -24.86 -25.21
N LEU A 170 -8.33 -24.46 -24.90
CA LEU A 170 -9.27 -25.17 -24.05
C LEU A 170 -10.35 -25.86 -24.91
N SER A 171 -11.16 -26.71 -24.29
CA SER A 171 -12.20 -27.49 -24.96
C SER A 171 -13.25 -26.63 -25.68
N SER A 172 -13.61 -25.49 -25.12
CA SER A 172 -14.65 -24.59 -25.64
C SER A 172 -14.12 -23.29 -26.24
N LEU A 173 -12.89 -22.88 -25.91
CA LEU A 173 -12.30 -21.63 -26.41
C LEU A 173 -10.77 -21.67 -26.45
N THR A 174 -10.17 -20.77 -27.21
CA THR A 174 -8.74 -20.47 -27.16
C THR A 174 -8.52 -19.09 -26.56
N LEU A 175 -7.69 -19.01 -25.52
CA LEU A 175 -7.27 -17.78 -24.86
C LEU A 175 -5.85 -17.41 -25.34
N THR A 176 -5.67 -16.19 -25.83
CA THR A 176 -4.36 -15.66 -26.26
C THR A 176 -3.99 -14.44 -25.43
N LYS A 177 -2.75 -14.41 -24.92
CA LYS A 177 -2.14 -13.23 -24.30
C LYS A 177 -0.97 -12.78 -25.16
N GLU A 178 -1.04 -11.56 -25.67
CA GLU A 178 0.09 -10.87 -26.28
C GLU A 178 0.63 -9.87 -25.27
N ILE A 179 1.86 -10.10 -24.78
CA ILE A 179 2.48 -9.30 -23.74
C ILE A 179 3.70 -8.60 -24.32
N THR A 180 3.66 -7.27 -24.39
CA THR A 180 4.78 -6.47 -24.92
C THR A 180 5.55 -5.84 -23.78
N PHE A 181 6.77 -6.30 -23.55
CA PHE A 181 7.65 -5.87 -22.47
C PHE A 181 8.56 -4.72 -22.90
N LYS A 182 8.90 -3.84 -21.96
CA LYS A 182 9.79 -2.70 -22.15
C LYS A 182 10.95 -2.69 -21.12
N PRO A 183 12.09 -2.03 -21.41
CA PRO A 183 13.24 -1.98 -20.51
C PRO A 183 12.95 -1.47 -19.09
N SER A 184 11.91 -0.64 -18.91
CA SER A 184 11.54 -0.03 -17.63
C SER A 184 10.82 -0.99 -16.66
N GLY A 185 10.38 -2.17 -17.10
CA GLY A 185 9.46 -3.04 -16.35
C GLY A 185 7.98 -2.78 -16.64
N GLU A 186 7.68 -1.78 -17.48
CA GLU A 186 6.36 -1.58 -18.09
C GLU A 186 6.08 -2.68 -19.12
N TYR A 187 4.83 -3.14 -19.18
CA TYR A 187 4.37 -4.03 -20.23
C TYR A 187 2.92 -3.76 -20.60
N SER A 188 2.54 -3.96 -21.85
CA SER A 188 1.14 -3.93 -22.27
C SER A 188 0.63 -5.36 -22.46
N VAL A 189 -0.60 -5.62 -22.05
CA VAL A 189 -1.24 -6.93 -22.17
C VAL A 189 -2.47 -6.79 -23.06
N HIS A 190 -2.51 -7.58 -24.13
CA HIS A 190 -3.68 -7.76 -24.98
C HIS A 190 -4.16 -9.20 -24.83
N VAL A 191 -5.38 -9.35 -24.31
CA VAL A 191 -6.00 -10.65 -24.03
C VAL A 191 -7.18 -10.83 -24.99
N THR A 192 -7.19 -11.93 -25.73
CA THR A 192 -8.29 -12.28 -26.65
C THR A 192 -8.80 -13.69 -26.39
N THR A 193 -10.11 -13.90 -26.55
CA THR A 193 -10.73 -15.23 -26.55
C THR A 193 -11.37 -15.53 -27.91
N SER A 194 -11.28 -16.77 -28.38
CA SER A 194 -11.90 -17.18 -29.66
C SER A 194 -13.43 -17.16 -29.64
N THR A 195 -14.02 -17.17 -28.45
CA THR A 195 -15.45 -17.07 -28.19
C THR A 195 -15.64 -16.27 -26.91
N SER A 196 -16.56 -15.30 -26.91
CA SER A 196 -16.85 -14.46 -25.75
C SER A 196 -17.12 -15.30 -24.47
N ALA A 197 -16.24 -15.16 -23.48
CA ALA A 197 -16.37 -15.77 -22.16
C ALA A 197 -15.91 -14.78 -21.07
N PRO A 198 -16.71 -14.49 -20.04
CA PRO A 198 -16.29 -13.62 -18.95
C PRO A 198 -15.12 -14.22 -18.16
N TYR A 199 -14.05 -13.45 -18.00
CA TYR A 199 -12.88 -13.83 -17.21
C TYR A 199 -12.41 -12.68 -16.33
N PHE A 200 -11.53 -13.00 -15.40
CA PHE A 200 -10.87 -12.06 -14.51
C PHE A 200 -9.36 -12.25 -14.60
N ILE A 201 -8.61 -11.16 -14.66
CA ILE A 201 -7.14 -11.17 -14.62
C ILE A 201 -6.66 -10.35 -13.43
N THR A 202 -5.63 -10.83 -12.74
CA THR A 202 -5.14 -10.20 -11.50
C THR A 202 -3.74 -9.61 -11.65
N PRO A 203 -3.42 -8.46 -11.03
CA PRO A 203 -2.04 -8.02 -10.81
C PRO A 203 -1.31 -8.93 -9.80
N GLY A 204 -1.97 -9.91 -9.22
CA GLY A 204 -1.43 -10.83 -8.21
C GLY A 204 -1.54 -10.28 -6.79
N HIS A 205 -1.15 -11.10 -5.82
CA HIS A 205 -0.85 -10.60 -4.49
C HIS A 205 0.25 -9.54 -4.56
N ARG A 206 0.27 -8.65 -3.57
CA ARG A 206 1.25 -7.58 -3.52
C ARG A 206 2.68 -8.16 -3.59
N PRO A 207 3.57 -7.56 -4.39
CA PRO A 207 4.96 -7.90 -4.33
C PRO A 207 5.55 -7.52 -2.97
N VAL A 208 6.65 -8.16 -2.58
CA VAL A 208 7.30 -8.00 -1.27
C VAL A 208 8.77 -7.71 -1.46
N ALA A 209 9.18 -6.48 -1.13
CA ALA A 209 10.56 -6.05 -0.98
C ALA A 209 10.95 -5.85 0.49
N ASP A 210 9.97 -5.67 1.38
CA ASP A 210 10.19 -5.45 2.81
C ASP A 210 9.34 -6.43 3.65
N GLN A 211 10.01 -7.23 4.49
CA GLN A 211 9.36 -8.15 5.43
C GLN A 211 9.19 -7.54 6.83
N SER A 212 9.67 -6.32 7.06
CA SER A 212 9.57 -5.67 8.36
C SER A 212 8.13 -5.34 8.73
N MET A 213 7.78 -5.54 10.00
CA MET A 213 6.44 -5.24 10.55
C MET A 213 6.33 -3.81 11.09
N TYR A 214 6.87 -2.82 10.38
CA TYR A 214 6.66 -1.41 10.75
C TYR A 214 5.28 -0.93 10.28
N MET A 215 4.83 0.23 10.79
CA MET A 215 3.57 0.92 10.46
C MET A 215 3.49 1.31 8.97
N LEU A 216 3.36 0.32 8.10
CA LEU A 216 3.47 0.46 6.66
C LEU A 216 2.14 0.10 6.03
N VAL A 217 1.68 1.00 5.17
CA VAL A 217 0.49 0.77 4.35
C VAL A 217 0.91 -0.15 3.21
N ARG A 218 0.23 -1.28 3.10
CA ARG A 218 0.42 -2.31 2.08
C ARG A 218 -0.93 -2.95 1.81
N GLY A 219 -1.15 -3.41 0.58
CA GLY A 219 -2.42 -3.98 0.15
C GLY A 219 -2.76 -3.60 -1.27
N ALA A 220 -3.98 -3.11 -1.48
CA ALA A 220 -4.53 -2.72 -2.77
C ALA A 220 -4.80 -1.22 -2.85
N LEU A 221 -4.50 -0.62 -4.00
CA LEU A 221 -4.81 0.78 -4.32
C LEU A 221 -5.57 0.81 -5.64
N VAL A 222 -6.72 1.46 -5.64
CA VAL A 222 -7.56 1.65 -6.83
C VAL A 222 -7.83 3.13 -7.04
N LYS A 223 -7.42 3.66 -8.19
CA LYS A 223 -7.78 5.02 -8.62
C LYS A 223 -9.05 4.92 -9.46
N GLY A 224 -10.16 5.43 -8.94
CA GLY A 224 -11.46 5.43 -9.62
C GLY A 224 -11.49 6.33 -10.86
N ALA A 225 -12.56 6.21 -11.65
CA ALA A 225 -12.83 7.09 -12.79
C ALA A 225 -12.99 8.57 -12.38
N ASP A 226 -13.35 8.80 -11.12
CA ASP A 226 -13.53 10.09 -10.45
C ASP A 226 -12.24 10.68 -9.87
N ASP A 227 -11.08 10.07 -10.19
CA ASP A 227 -9.76 10.42 -9.65
C ASP A 227 -9.62 10.22 -8.13
N ILE A 228 -10.58 9.56 -7.48
CA ILE A 228 -10.49 9.22 -6.06
C ILE A 228 -9.62 7.97 -5.90
N ILE A 229 -8.62 8.08 -5.03
CA ILE A 229 -7.75 6.97 -4.65
C ILE A 229 -8.39 6.26 -3.45
N ASN A 230 -8.67 4.98 -3.62
CA ASN A 230 -9.15 4.09 -2.58
C ASN A 230 -8.03 3.13 -2.24
N THR A 231 -7.57 3.16 -0.99
CA THR A 231 -6.57 2.22 -0.47
C THR A 231 -7.27 1.24 0.45
N ILE A 232 -7.08 -0.04 0.17
CA ILE A 232 -7.56 -1.16 0.98
C ILE A 232 -6.30 -1.82 1.56
N GLU A 233 -6.09 -1.69 2.86
CA GLU A 233 -4.92 -2.26 3.52
C GLU A 233 -5.09 -3.77 3.73
N ASP A 234 -3.98 -4.49 3.83
CA ASP A 234 -3.97 -5.87 4.35
C ASP A 234 -4.73 -5.93 5.69
N GLY A 235 -5.75 -6.78 5.79
CA GLY A 235 -6.61 -6.87 6.97
C GLY A 235 -7.95 -6.13 6.87
N ASP A 236 -8.12 -5.27 5.88
CA ASP A 236 -9.30 -4.39 5.76
C ASP A 236 -10.19 -4.73 4.57
N ALA A 237 -9.86 -5.74 3.76
CA ALA A 237 -10.67 -6.11 2.60
C ALA A 237 -12.04 -6.66 3.01
N GLU A 238 -13.10 -6.16 2.39
CA GLU A 238 -14.48 -6.57 2.66
C GLU A 238 -14.96 -7.68 1.70
N GLY A 239 -14.32 -7.80 0.53
CA GLY A 239 -14.56 -8.83 -0.49
C GLY A 239 -15.71 -8.54 -1.46
N TYR A 240 -16.34 -7.37 -1.34
CA TYR A 240 -17.41 -6.91 -2.22
C TYR A 240 -17.10 -5.56 -2.88
N GLU A 241 -15.91 -5.00 -2.67
CA GLU A 241 -15.50 -3.74 -3.24
C GLU A 241 -15.38 -3.87 -4.76
N LYS A 242 -16.06 -2.97 -5.49
CA LYS A 242 -16.06 -2.91 -6.95
C LYS A 242 -15.83 -1.48 -7.40
N PHE A 243 -14.97 -1.32 -8.39
CA PHE A 243 -14.62 -0.02 -8.95
C PHE A 243 -14.77 -0.08 -10.48
N PRO A 244 -15.90 0.39 -11.03
CA PRO A 244 -16.09 0.43 -12.47
C PRO A 244 -15.21 1.50 -13.10
N ASN A 245 -14.65 1.21 -14.29
CA ASN A 245 -13.82 2.13 -15.07
C ASN A 245 -12.66 2.76 -14.29
N ALA A 246 -12.07 2.04 -13.34
CA ALA A 246 -10.92 2.49 -12.57
C ALA A 246 -9.71 2.73 -13.48
N LYS A 247 -9.00 3.83 -13.29
CA LYS A 247 -7.80 4.17 -14.08
C LYS A 247 -6.59 3.33 -13.70
N ILE A 248 -6.47 2.99 -12.42
CA ILE A 248 -5.33 2.26 -11.85
C ILE A 248 -5.87 1.21 -10.87
N ALA A 249 -5.30 0.00 -10.93
CA ALA A 249 -5.46 -1.05 -9.94
C ALA A 249 -4.08 -1.61 -9.57
N SER A 250 -3.64 -1.42 -8.33
CA SER A 250 -2.28 -1.69 -7.88
C SER A 250 -2.28 -2.56 -6.63
N SER A 251 -1.62 -3.72 -6.66
CA SER A 251 -1.22 -4.44 -5.45
C SER A 251 0.21 -4.01 -5.07
N PHE A 252 0.43 -3.60 -3.82
CA PHE A 252 1.66 -2.93 -3.44
C PHE A 252 2.12 -3.26 -2.02
N ASP A 253 3.43 -3.23 -1.82
CA ASP A 253 4.03 -3.01 -0.52
C ASP A 253 4.63 -1.60 -0.43
N ARG A 254 5.48 -1.36 0.56
CA ARG A 254 6.15 -0.08 0.75
C ARG A 254 6.96 0.40 -0.46
N TYR A 255 7.74 -0.47 -1.12
CA TYR A 255 8.74 -0.07 -2.12
C TYR A 255 8.43 -0.54 -3.53
N VAL A 256 7.65 -1.61 -3.68
CA VAL A 256 7.35 -2.26 -4.95
C VAL A 256 5.84 -2.39 -5.16
N ALA A 257 5.45 -2.46 -6.43
CA ALA A 257 4.05 -2.62 -6.82
C ALA A 257 3.91 -3.46 -8.09
N SER A 258 2.74 -4.09 -8.23
CA SER A 258 2.20 -4.65 -9.46
C SER A 258 0.96 -3.84 -9.82
N ILE A 259 0.99 -3.14 -10.95
CA ILE A 259 0.04 -2.11 -11.34
C ILE A 259 -0.58 -2.49 -12.68
N PHE A 260 -1.90 -2.53 -12.76
CA PHE A 260 -2.65 -2.46 -14.02
C PHE A 260 -3.25 -1.06 -14.18
N TYR A 261 -3.27 -0.56 -15.41
CA TYR A 261 -3.83 0.74 -15.73
C TYR A 261 -4.44 0.79 -17.14
N ASP A 262 -5.49 1.58 -17.26
CA ASP A 262 -6.08 1.98 -18.54
C ASP A 262 -6.69 3.37 -18.34
N PHE A 263 -6.08 4.38 -18.97
CA PHE A 263 -6.50 5.78 -18.83
C PHE A 263 -7.56 6.18 -19.87
N ASP A 264 -7.83 5.34 -20.86
CA ASP A 264 -8.74 5.62 -21.97
C ASP A 264 -10.12 4.99 -21.73
N LYS A 265 -10.17 3.67 -21.47
CA LYS A 265 -11.42 2.92 -21.24
C LYS A 265 -11.68 2.68 -19.76
N GLY A 266 -10.62 2.60 -18.95
CA GLY A 266 -10.71 2.20 -17.54
C GLY A 266 -10.86 0.69 -17.35
N LEU A 267 -10.66 0.25 -16.12
CA LEU A 267 -10.64 -1.14 -15.68
C LEU A 267 -11.87 -1.43 -14.80
N ASN A 268 -12.56 -2.54 -15.06
CA ASN A 268 -13.63 -3.00 -14.16
C ASN A 268 -13.00 -3.84 -13.05
N VAL A 269 -12.70 -3.20 -11.92
CA VAL A 269 -11.97 -3.79 -10.80
C VAL A 269 -12.94 -4.38 -9.78
N SER A 270 -12.61 -5.55 -9.25
CA SER A 270 -13.25 -6.15 -8.07
C SER A 270 -12.16 -6.60 -7.09
N ILE A 271 -12.41 -6.48 -5.79
CA ILE A 271 -11.50 -6.96 -4.74
C ILE A 271 -12.12 -8.19 -4.10
N LEU A 272 -11.34 -9.27 -4.08
CA LEU A 272 -11.67 -10.47 -3.34
C LEU A 272 -10.97 -10.42 -1.98
N GLN A 273 -11.68 -10.83 -0.93
CA GLN A 273 -11.13 -10.98 0.41
C GLN A 273 -10.46 -12.35 0.52
N GLU A 274 -9.14 -12.38 0.69
CA GLU A 274 -8.38 -13.59 0.94
C GLU A 274 -8.26 -13.86 2.46
N LYS A 275 -7.40 -14.81 2.83
CA LYS A 275 -7.09 -15.08 4.23
C LYS A 275 -6.63 -13.79 4.93
N ASN A 276 -6.90 -13.69 6.23
CA ASN A 276 -6.59 -12.53 7.05
C ASN A 276 -7.25 -11.22 6.62
N ALA A 277 -8.24 -11.25 5.71
CA ALA A 277 -8.84 -10.07 5.10
C ALA A 277 -7.85 -9.25 4.23
N ASP A 278 -6.90 -9.93 3.60
CA ASP A 278 -6.00 -9.32 2.63
C ASP A 278 -6.72 -9.12 1.27
N PRO A 279 -6.51 -7.99 0.57
CA PRO A 279 -7.17 -7.72 -0.70
C PRO A 279 -6.47 -8.40 -1.88
N LEU A 280 -7.22 -9.11 -2.72
CA LEU A 280 -6.78 -9.63 -4.01
C LEU A 280 -7.58 -8.99 -5.16
N ILE A 281 -6.89 -8.16 -5.94
CA ILE A 281 -7.48 -7.42 -7.07
C ILE A 281 -7.77 -8.36 -8.25
N PHE A 282 -8.90 -8.17 -8.90
CA PHE A 282 -9.21 -8.73 -10.22
C PHE A 282 -9.77 -7.65 -11.15
N VAL A 283 -9.41 -7.72 -12.42
CA VAL A 283 -9.96 -6.92 -13.51
C VAL A 283 -10.77 -7.81 -14.41
N GLN A 284 -12.03 -7.44 -14.65
CA GLN A 284 -12.95 -8.20 -15.49
C GLN A 284 -12.70 -7.92 -16.98
N GLY A 285 -12.64 -8.99 -17.78
CA GLY A 285 -12.60 -8.96 -19.24
C GLY A 285 -13.59 -9.95 -19.87
N THR A 286 -13.74 -9.88 -21.20
CA THR A 286 -14.66 -10.75 -21.96
C THR A 286 -14.01 -11.31 -23.24
N GLU A 287 -14.13 -10.63 -24.38
CA GLU A 287 -13.65 -11.14 -25.67
C GLU A 287 -12.29 -10.55 -26.04
N ASP A 288 -12.13 -9.24 -25.89
CA ASP A 288 -10.93 -8.47 -26.22
C ASP A 288 -10.72 -7.42 -25.12
N MET A 289 -9.54 -7.46 -24.50
CA MET A 289 -9.14 -6.50 -23.49
C MET A 289 -7.67 -6.16 -23.66
N THR A 290 -7.38 -4.86 -23.73
CA THR A 290 -6.02 -4.33 -23.71
C THR A 290 -5.85 -3.41 -22.52
N PHE A 291 -4.75 -3.55 -21.79
CA PHE A 291 -4.41 -2.67 -20.68
C PHE A 291 -2.89 -2.55 -20.54
N GLY A 292 -2.45 -1.45 -19.93
CA GLY A 292 -1.06 -1.26 -19.54
C GLY A 292 -0.81 -1.84 -18.16
N ALA A 293 0.42 -2.27 -17.91
CA ALA A 293 0.83 -2.81 -16.63
C ALA A 293 2.29 -2.48 -16.30
N TYR A 294 2.63 -2.56 -15.02
CA TYR A 294 3.96 -2.34 -14.49
C TYR A 294 4.18 -3.24 -13.29
N ILE A 295 5.36 -3.85 -13.18
CA ILE A 295 5.78 -4.54 -11.96
C ILE A 295 7.20 -4.13 -11.60
N GLY A 296 7.43 -3.71 -10.36
CA GLY A 296 8.74 -3.28 -9.92
C GLY A 296 8.72 -2.18 -8.85
N PRO A 297 9.86 -1.48 -8.66
CA PRO A 297 10.00 -0.39 -7.70
C PRO A 297 9.08 0.80 -7.98
N LYS A 298 8.53 1.40 -6.93
CA LYS A 298 7.69 2.61 -7.01
C LYS A 298 8.53 3.90 -7.17
N GLU A 299 9.48 3.88 -8.11
CA GLU A 299 10.33 5.02 -8.40
C GLU A 299 9.55 6.08 -9.19
N GLU A 300 9.45 7.29 -8.63
CA GLU A 300 8.64 8.34 -9.25
C GLU A 300 9.11 8.73 -10.65
N LYS A 301 10.43 8.74 -10.89
CA LYS A 301 10.98 9.04 -12.23
C LYS A 301 10.53 8.00 -13.27
N THR A 302 10.52 6.72 -12.89
CA THR A 302 10.12 5.59 -13.74
C THR A 302 8.62 5.64 -14.02
N LEU A 303 7.79 5.74 -12.98
CA LEU A 303 6.33 5.80 -13.12
C LEU A 303 5.88 7.02 -13.94
N ARG A 304 6.44 8.21 -13.67
CA ARG A 304 6.13 9.44 -14.41
C ARG A 304 6.52 9.35 -15.89
N ALA A 305 7.61 8.66 -16.21
CA ALA A 305 8.06 8.48 -17.59
C ALA A 305 7.11 7.59 -18.40
N ILE A 306 6.47 6.61 -17.75
CA ILE A 306 5.42 5.80 -18.35
C ILE A 306 4.14 6.64 -18.55
N ASN A 307 3.61 7.18 -17.46
CA ASN A 307 2.49 8.12 -17.48
C ASN A 307 2.48 8.95 -16.18
N PRO A 308 2.35 10.28 -16.23
CA PRO A 308 2.29 11.12 -15.03
C PRO A 308 1.26 10.68 -13.98
N GLU A 309 0.12 10.14 -14.39
CA GLU A 309 -0.92 9.64 -13.48
C GLU A 309 -0.48 8.41 -12.68
N LEU A 310 0.50 7.63 -13.15
CA LEU A 310 1.02 6.48 -12.40
C LEU A 310 1.76 6.87 -11.13
N THR A 311 2.18 8.14 -11.00
CA THR A 311 2.75 8.64 -9.74
C THR A 311 1.74 8.62 -8.58
N ASP A 312 0.43 8.53 -8.88
CA ASP A 312 -0.61 8.35 -7.87
C ASP A 312 -0.62 6.94 -7.25
N ALA A 313 0.05 5.95 -7.86
CA ALA A 313 0.27 4.64 -7.25
C ALA A 313 1.30 4.68 -6.10
N ILE A 314 2.00 5.81 -5.92
CA ILE A 314 2.86 6.05 -4.76
C ILE A 314 1.99 6.49 -3.59
N GLU A 315 1.81 5.58 -2.63
CA GLU A 315 1.04 5.78 -1.41
C GLU A 315 1.78 6.71 -0.44
N PHE A 316 1.18 7.86 -0.11
CA PHE A 316 1.75 8.85 0.82
C PHE A 316 1.00 8.98 2.16
N GLY A 317 0.07 8.07 2.43
CA GLY A 317 -0.81 8.05 3.58
C GLY A 317 -1.97 9.05 3.48
N TRP A 318 -2.73 9.11 4.57
CA TRP A 318 -3.74 10.14 4.83
C TRP A 318 -3.22 11.58 4.63
N PHE A 319 -1.92 11.82 4.85
CA PHE A 319 -1.28 13.13 4.68
C PHE A 319 -0.82 13.42 3.25
N SER A 320 -1.31 12.68 2.25
CA SER A 320 -0.95 12.84 0.83
C SER A 320 -0.98 14.30 0.34
N PHE A 321 -1.92 15.11 0.81
CA PHE A 321 -2.01 16.53 0.44
C PHE A 321 -0.79 17.36 0.87
N LEU A 322 -0.09 16.96 1.93
CA LEU A 322 1.13 17.61 2.44
C LEU A 322 2.39 16.89 1.96
N SER A 323 2.36 15.56 1.93
CA SER A 323 3.47 14.71 1.49
C SER A 323 3.82 14.93 0.02
N LYS A 324 2.84 15.01 -0.90
CA LYS A 324 3.10 15.21 -2.35
C LYS A 324 3.86 16.52 -2.63
N PRO A 325 3.46 17.70 -2.09
CA PRO A 325 4.26 18.92 -2.22
C PRO A 325 5.65 18.81 -1.60
N PHE A 326 5.78 18.18 -0.44
CA PHE A 326 7.06 18.01 0.23
C PHE A 326 8.02 17.16 -0.60
N PHE A 327 7.54 16.05 -1.14
CA PHE A 327 8.29 15.18 -2.05
C PHE A 327 8.81 15.95 -3.27
N LYS A 328 7.93 16.74 -3.92
CA LYS A 328 8.31 17.56 -5.09
C LYS A 328 9.41 18.58 -4.76
N VAL A 329 9.30 19.28 -3.63
CA VAL A 329 10.33 20.24 -3.21
C VAL A 329 11.62 19.50 -2.86
N LEU A 330 11.54 18.35 -2.19
CA LEU A 330 12.71 17.57 -1.82
C LEU A 330 13.47 17.03 -3.04
N ILE A 331 12.76 16.49 -4.04
CA ILE A 331 13.36 16.10 -5.32
C ILE A 331 13.97 17.31 -6.02
N TRP A 332 13.25 18.44 -6.06
CA TRP A 332 13.77 19.66 -6.68
C TRP A 332 15.11 20.06 -6.04
N ILE A 333 15.19 20.11 -4.71
CA ILE A 333 16.45 20.39 -4.00
C ILE A 333 17.51 19.32 -4.32
N HIS A 334 17.13 18.05 -4.30
CA HIS A 334 18.03 16.93 -4.59
C HIS A 334 18.60 17.00 -6.01
N ASP A 335 17.81 17.34 -7.02
CA ASP A 335 18.27 17.42 -8.41
C ASP A 335 19.31 18.55 -8.61
N TYR A 336 19.34 19.61 -7.79
CA TYR A 336 20.41 20.62 -7.82
C TYR A 336 21.68 20.20 -7.06
N ILE A 337 21.56 19.40 -5.99
CA ILE A 337 22.67 19.13 -5.06
C ILE A 337 23.29 17.75 -5.29
N GLY A 338 22.49 16.78 -5.73
CA GLY A 338 22.88 15.38 -5.91
C GLY A 338 23.08 14.59 -4.62
N ASN A 339 22.61 15.09 -3.46
CA ASN A 339 22.78 14.42 -2.18
C ASN A 339 21.54 14.53 -1.28
N TRP A 340 20.96 13.38 -0.91
CA TRP A 340 19.76 13.29 -0.08
C TRP A 340 19.93 13.92 1.31
N GLY A 341 21.08 13.76 1.96
CA GLY A 341 21.34 14.32 3.29
C GLY A 341 21.29 15.86 3.29
N TRP A 342 21.97 16.48 2.32
CA TRP A 342 21.92 17.94 2.16
C TRP A 342 20.56 18.44 1.70
N ALA A 343 19.86 17.68 0.84
CA ALA A 343 18.51 18.02 0.43
C ALA A 343 17.55 18.08 1.62
N ILE A 344 17.62 17.09 2.52
CA ILE A 344 16.82 17.06 3.75
C ILE A 344 17.19 18.23 4.66
N ILE A 345 18.48 18.51 4.87
CA ILE A 345 18.90 19.64 5.72
C ILE A 345 18.32 20.96 5.18
N LEU A 346 18.44 21.23 3.89
CA LEU A 346 17.91 22.46 3.30
C LEU A 346 16.39 22.52 3.32
N PHE A 347 15.71 21.39 3.08
CA PHE A 347 14.26 21.30 3.22
C PHE A 347 13.83 21.65 4.66
N THR A 348 14.51 21.09 5.68
CA THR A 348 14.18 21.40 7.08
C THR A 348 14.42 22.87 7.43
N LEU A 349 15.45 23.52 6.86
CA LEU A 349 15.70 24.95 7.01
C LEU A 349 14.59 25.77 6.35
N LEU A 350 14.16 25.40 5.14
CA LEU A 350 13.07 26.04 4.42
C LEU A 350 11.77 25.99 5.23
N VAL A 351 11.40 24.81 5.73
CA VAL A 351 10.21 24.66 6.57
C VAL A 351 10.31 25.50 7.85
N LYS A 352 11.47 25.49 8.52
CA LYS A 352 11.70 26.33 9.72
C LYS A 352 11.57 27.81 9.42
N LEU A 353 12.01 28.27 8.24
CA LEU A 353 11.90 29.65 7.82
C LEU A 353 10.43 30.04 7.59
N VAL A 354 9.67 29.20 6.90
CA VAL A 354 8.23 29.41 6.67
C VAL A 354 7.45 29.43 7.99
N LEU A 355 7.81 28.55 8.94
CA LEU A 355 7.19 28.46 10.26
C LEU A 355 7.78 29.43 11.29
N PHE A 356 8.82 30.20 10.94
CA PHE A 356 9.48 31.15 11.82
C PHE A 356 8.55 32.22 12.42
N PRO A 357 7.69 32.92 11.66
CA PRO A 357 6.81 33.94 12.25
C PRO A 357 5.84 33.36 13.27
N LEU A 358 5.37 32.13 13.05
CA LEU A 358 4.52 31.42 13.99
C LEU A 358 5.30 30.99 15.24
N SER A 359 6.49 30.41 15.05
CA SER A 359 7.38 30.00 16.13
C SER A 359 7.81 31.18 17.00
N TYR A 360 8.09 32.33 16.40
CA TYR A 360 8.40 33.57 17.09
C TYR A 360 7.24 34.07 17.95
N LYS A 361 6.01 34.06 17.43
CA LYS A 361 4.81 34.39 18.21
C LYS A 361 4.62 33.42 19.39
N GLY A 362 4.88 32.13 19.18
CA GLY A 362 4.83 31.11 20.24
C GLY A 362 5.85 31.38 21.35
N MET A 363 7.11 31.68 20.98
CA MET A 363 8.17 32.06 21.91
C MET A 363 7.81 33.32 22.72
N MET A 364 7.27 34.35 22.08
CA MET A 364 6.81 35.57 22.77
C MET A 364 5.67 35.28 23.76
N SER A 365 4.72 34.42 23.42
CA SER A 365 3.65 34.00 24.34
C SER A 365 4.22 33.26 25.56
N MET A 366 5.20 32.39 25.34
CA MET A 366 5.86 31.63 26.42
C MET A 366 6.66 32.55 27.35
N GLN A 367 7.34 33.56 26.80
CA GLN A 367 8.03 34.56 27.60
C GLN A 367 7.06 35.35 28.48
N LYS A 368 5.91 35.79 27.95
CA LYS A 368 4.86 36.45 28.75
C LYS A 368 4.32 35.54 29.86
N LEU A 369 4.14 34.24 29.60
CA LEU A 369 3.73 33.28 30.64
C LEU A 369 4.79 33.14 31.73
N LYS A 370 6.07 33.13 31.36
CA LYS A 370 7.19 33.11 32.31
C LYS A 370 7.18 34.37 33.19
N ASP A 371 6.90 35.53 32.61
CA ASP A 371 6.79 36.80 33.35
C ASP A 371 5.57 36.81 34.29
N LEU A 372 4.51 36.06 33.99
CA LEU A 372 3.30 35.92 34.82
C LEU A 372 3.41 34.83 35.90
N ALA A 373 4.45 33.99 35.87
CA ALA A 373 4.68 32.93 36.86
C ALA A 373 4.62 33.38 38.33
N PRO A 374 5.16 34.54 38.75
CA PRO A 374 5.01 35.02 40.12
C PRO A 374 3.55 35.32 40.49
N LYS A 375 2.79 36.01 39.61
CA LYS A 375 1.37 36.29 39.83
C LYS A 375 0.49 35.03 39.85
N MET A 376 0.88 34.01 39.07
CA MET A 376 0.24 32.69 39.15
C MET A 376 0.40 32.04 40.52
N LYS A 377 1.53 32.22 41.20
CA LYS A 377 1.74 31.69 42.56
C LYS A 377 0.83 32.40 43.57
N GLU A 378 0.68 33.72 43.46
CA GLU A 378 -0.23 34.49 44.31
C GLU A 378 -1.70 34.05 44.15
N ILE A 379 -2.16 33.87 42.90
CA ILE A 379 -3.52 33.34 42.62
C ILE A 379 -3.68 31.93 43.20
N LYS A 380 -2.68 31.06 43.02
CA LYS A 380 -2.71 29.71 43.59
C LYS A 380 -2.79 29.74 45.12
N GLU A 381 -2.05 30.61 45.78
CA GLU A 381 -2.08 30.76 47.25
C GLU A 381 -3.40 31.31 47.76
N LYS A 382 -3.96 32.33 47.08
CA LYS A 382 -5.23 32.96 47.46
C LYS A 382 -6.44 32.04 47.31
N TYR A 383 -6.41 31.11 46.35
CA TYR A 383 -7.54 30.22 46.02
C TYR A 383 -7.23 28.72 46.23
N LYS A 384 -6.31 28.37 47.15
CA LYS A 384 -5.85 27.00 47.44
C LYS A 384 -6.96 25.96 47.73
N GLY A 385 -8.17 26.39 48.10
CA GLY A 385 -9.33 25.53 48.38
C GLY A 385 -10.46 25.58 47.36
N ASP A 386 -10.35 26.37 46.29
CA ASP A 386 -11.40 26.52 45.26
C ASP A 386 -10.77 26.43 43.84
N PRO A 387 -10.62 25.20 43.30
CA PRO A 387 -10.00 24.97 42.00
C PRO A 387 -10.74 25.66 40.84
N ALA A 388 -12.06 25.79 40.95
CA ALA A 388 -12.89 26.42 39.92
C ALA A 388 -12.61 27.92 39.84
N LYS A 389 -12.62 28.64 40.98
CA LYS A 389 -12.23 30.07 41.01
C LYS A 389 -10.78 30.28 40.63
N MET A 390 -9.88 29.40 41.04
CA MET A 390 -8.47 29.48 40.67
C MET A 390 -8.28 29.43 39.14
N ASN A 391 -8.91 28.48 38.47
CA ASN A 391 -8.82 28.35 37.01
C ASN A 391 -9.43 29.55 36.28
N ALA A 392 -10.57 30.06 36.76
CA ALA A 392 -11.21 31.24 36.19
C ALA A 392 -10.34 32.50 36.32
N GLN A 393 -9.78 32.76 37.51
CA GLN A 393 -8.88 33.90 37.74
C GLN A 393 -7.56 33.77 36.97
N MET A 394 -7.05 32.55 36.81
CA MET A 394 -5.84 32.30 36.02
C MET A 394 -6.07 32.56 34.53
N MET A 395 -7.21 32.12 33.98
CA MET A 395 -7.64 32.45 32.60
C MET A 395 -7.86 33.95 32.40
N GLU A 396 -8.51 34.61 33.35
CA GLU A 396 -8.74 36.06 33.28
C GLU A 396 -7.43 36.86 33.28
N MET A 397 -6.47 36.44 34.11
CA MET A 397 -5.13 37.01 34.18
C MET A 397 -4.35 36.80 32.88
N TYR A 398 -4.40 35.59 32.29
CA TYR A 398 -3.81 35.31 30.98
C TYR A 398 -4.40 36.19 29.88
N LYS A 399 -5.74 36.33 29.84
CA LYS A 399 -6.44 37.19 28.87
C LYS A 399 -6.07 38.66 29.03
N LYS A 400 -6.01 39.17 30.27
CA LYS A 400 -5.63 40.56 30.59
C LYS A 400 -4.22 40.92 30.13
N HIS A 401 -3.28 39.97 30.18
CA HIS A 401 -1.88 40.19 29.79
C HIS A 401 -1.56 39.70 28.37
N GLY A 402 -2.57 39.27 27.60
CA GLY A 402 -2.40 38.78 26.22
C GLY A 402 -1.45 37.59 26.11
N ALA A 403 -1.41 36.74 27.15
CA ALA A 403 -0.63 35.51 27.18
C ALA A 403 -1.56 34.33 26.85
N ASN A 404 -1.19 33.50 25.87
CA ASN A 404 -1.97 32.32 25.53
C ASN A 404 -1.21 31.05 25.97
N PRO A 405 -1.69 30.27 26.94
CA PRO A 405 -1.06 29.01 27.34
C PRO A 405 -0.93 28.00 26.18
N MET A 406 -1.82 28.06 25.18
CA MET A 406 -1.73 27.22 23.97
C MET A 406 -0.74 27.76 22.92
N GLY A 407 -0.34 29.03 23.02
CA GLY A 407 0.62 29.62 22.08
C GLY A 407 2.01 28.98 22.14
N GLY A 408 2.38 28.41 23.30
CA GLY A 408 3.68 27.75 23.49
C GLY A 408 3.77 26.36 22.86
N CYS A 409 2.68 25.60 22.80
CA CYS A 409 2.63 24.28 22.16
C CYS A 409 2.22 24.34 20.68
N LEU A 410 1.70 25.47 20.21
CA LEU A 410 1.25 25.64 18.82
C LEU A 410 2.33 25.32 17.76
N PRO A 411 3.61 25.73 17.92
CA PRO A 411 4.66 25.34 16.97
C PRO A 411 4.90 23.83 16.93
N LEU A 412 4.86 23.16 18.09
CA LEU A 412 5.02 21.70 18.17
C LEU A 412 3.85 20.98 17.49
N ILE A 413 2.61 21.43 17.72
CA ILE A 413 1.42 20.84 17.11
C ILE A 413 1.48 20.98 15.59
N LEU A 414 1.90 22.13 15.05
CA LEU A 414 2.03 22.31 13.61
C LEU A 414 3.19 21.48 13.01
N GLN A 415 4.24 21.23 13.79
CA GLN A 415 5.38 20.41 13.38
C GLN A 415 5.00 18.92 13.25
N ILE A 416 4.03 18.42 14.02
CA ILE A 416 3.63 17.00 14.00
C ILE A 416 3.16 16.56 12.61
N PRO A 417 2.20 17.22 11.93
CA PRO A 417 1.82 16.88 10.56
C PRO A 417 2.98 16.96 9.56
N VAL A 418 3.85 17.96 9.71
CA VAL A 418 5.04 18.13 8.86
C VAL A 418 5.99 16.94 9.02
N PHE A 419 6.21 16.48 10.25
CA PHE A 419 7.04 15.32 10.54
C PHE A 419 6.46 14.05 9.94
N PHE A 420 5.16 13.80 10.09
CA PHE A 420 4.50 12.63 9.49
C PHE A 420 4.54 12.65 7.97
N ALA A 421 4.33 13.82 7.34
CA ALA A 421 4.45 13.95 5.89
C ALA A 421 5.88 13.68 5.41
N LEU A 422 6.89 14.24 6.08
CA LEU A 422 8.29 13.95 5.78
C LEU A 422 8.65 12.48 5.98
N TYR A 423 8.15 11.86 7.04
CA TYR A 423 8.36 10.44 7.31
C TYR A 423 7.81 9.60 6.14
N ARG A 424 6.57 9.86 5.70
CA ARG A 424 5.96 9.19 4.54
C ARG A 424 6.66 9.46 3.21
N VAL A 425 7.33 10.59 3.07
CA VAL A 425 8.09 10.98 1.86
C VAL A 425 9.43 10.26 1.77
N LEU A 426 10.05 9.98 2.93
CA LEU A 426 11.35 9.33 3.02
C LEU A 426 11.23 7.81 3.09
N LEU A 427 10.08 7.32 3.58
CA LEU A 427 9.79 5.90 3.61
C LEU A 427 9.37 5.39 2.24
#